data_AF-A0AAX3W1G7-F1
#
_entry.id   AF-A0AAX3W1G7-F1
#
_cell.length_a   1.000
_cell.length_b   1.000
_cell.length_c   1.000
_cell.angle_alpha   90.00
_cell.angle_beta   90.00
_cell.angle_gamma   90.00
#
_symmetry.space_group_name_H-M   'P 1'
#
loop_
_entity.id
_entity.type
_entity.pdbx_description
1 polymer ?
#
loop_
_entity_poly.entity_id
_entity_poly.type
_entity_poly.pdbx_seq_one_letter_code
_entity_poly.pdbx_strand_id
1 'polypeptide(L)' 'MYCSAAVGYRPMIAEIADAKQSPAKLAERACNQAILAAMESEDEALLAQRDKACAAVR' A
#
# COMPACT_ATOMS: atom_id res chain seq x y z
N MET A 1 0.53 -12.08 40.21
CA MET A 1 -0.64 -12.88 39.79
C MET A 1 -0.95 -12.55 38.34
N TYR A 2 -0.90 -13.52 37.44
CA TYR A 2 -1.33 -13.37 36.05
C TYR A 2 -2.84 -13.55 35.99
N CYS A 3 -3.55 -12.56 35.46
CA CYS A 3 -5.00 -12.58 35.37
C CYS A 3 -5.42 -13.63 34.32
N SER A 4 -6.05 -14.72 34.77
CA SER A 4 -6.47 -15.88 33.94
C SER A 4 -7.51 -15.55 32.87
N ALA A 5 -7.97 -14.29 32.80
CA ALA A 5 -8.93 -13.81 31.80
C ALA A 5 -8.38 -13.80 30.36
N ALA A 6 -7.06 -13.87 30.16
CA ALA A 6 -6.45 -13.85 28.83
C ALA A 6 -6.34 -15.24 28.17
N VAL A 7 -6.52 -16.35 28.92
CA VAL A 7 -6.27 -17.72 28.43
C VAL A 7 -7.31 -18.18 27.39
N GLY A 8 -8.46 -17.49 27.30
CA GLY A 8 -9.53 -17.78 26.34
C GLY A 8 -9.80 -16.68 25.31
N TYR A 9 -9.03 -15.58 25.30
CA TYR A 9 -9.30 -14.46 24.40
C TYR A 9 -8.93 -14.84 22.96
N ARG A 10 -9.95 -14.97 22.10
CA ARG A 10 -9.77 -15.06 20.65
C ARG A 10 -9.89 -13.66 20.08
N PRO A 11 -8.80 -13.04 19.60
CA PRO A 11 -8.92 -11.75 18.93
C PRO A 11 -9.82 -11.92 17.71
N MET A 12 -10.82 -11.04 17.59
CA MET A 12 -11.59 -10.93 16.35
C MET A 12 -10.67 -10.30 15.30
N ILE A 13 -10.25 -11.11 14.33
CA ILE A 13 -9.52 -10.60 13.16
C ILE A 13 -10.56 -9.90 12.28
N ALA A 14 -10.45 -8.58 12.17
CA ALA A 14 -11.26 -7.83 11.21
C ALA A 14 -10.75 -8.18 9.80
N GLU A 15 -11.58 -8.86 9.02
CA GLU A 15 -11.31 -9.06 7.61
C GLU A 15 -11.61 -7.76 6.87
N ILE A 16 -10.56 -7.07 6.44
CA ILE A 16 -10.70 -5.96 5.50
C ILE A 16 -11.04 -6.61 4.16
N ALA A 17 -12.34 -6.75 3.86
CA ALA A 17 -12.77 -7.15 2.54
C ALA A 17 -12.11 -6.21 1.53
N ASP A 18 -11.40 -6.79 0.55
CA ASP A 18 -10.76 -6.04 -0.53
C ASP A 18 -11.87 -5.29 -1.27
N ALA A 19 -12.05 -4.01 -0.91
CA ALA A 19 -13.04 -3.17 -1.54
C ALA A 19 -12.66 -3.15 -3.02
N LYS A 20 -13.54 -3.67 -3.90
CA LYS A 20 -13.31 -3.78 -5.35
C LYS A 20 -12.55 -2.56 -5.83
N GLN A 21 -11.25 -2.73 -6.06
CA GLN A 21 -10.37 -1.60 -6.32
C GLN A 21 -10.75 -1.10 -7.71
N SER A 22 -11.23 0.14 -7.78
CA SER A 22 -11.51 0.74 -9.07
C SER A 22 -10.22 0.78 -9.89
N PRO A 23 -10.29 0.74 -11.23
CA PRO A 23 -9.10 0.90 -12.08
C PRO A 23 -8.29 2.14 -11.71
N ALA A 24 -8.96 3.23 -11.30
CA ALA A 24 -8.34 4.45 -10.80
C ALA A 24 -7.51 4.22 -9.52
N LYS A 25 -8.05 3.48 -8.53
CA LYS A 25 -7.32 3.15 -7.30
C LYS A 25 -6.12 2.23 -7.55
N LEU A 26 -6.23 1.33 -8.53
CA LEU A 26 -5.12 0.48 -8.94
C LEU A 26 -3.99 1.30 -9.60
N ALA A 27 -4.35 2.26 -10.46
CA ALA A 27 -3.39 3.18 -11.06
C ALA A 27 -2.72 4.07 -9.99
N GLU A 28 -3.50 4.60 -9.05
CA GLU A 28 -3.02 5.39 -7.93
C GLU A 28 -2.03 4.60 -7.06
N ARG A 29 -2.34 3.35 -6.74
CA ARG A 29 -1.44 2.46 -6.00
C ARG A 29 -0.13 2.21 -6.74
N ALA A 30 -0.18 1.99 -8.05
CA ALA A 30 1.02 1.77 -8.86
C ALA A 30 1.93 3.02 -8.88
N CYS A 31 1.34 4.22 -9.02
CA CYS A 31 2.07 5.47 -8.90
C CYS A 31 2.71 5.62 -7.51
N ASN A 32 1.96 5.39 -6.44
CA ASN A 32 2.47 5.49 -5.08
C ASN A 32 3.65 4.54 -4.83
N GLN A 33 3.60 3.31 -5.34
CA GLN A 33 4.71 2.38 -5.25
C GLN A 33 5.95 2.86 -6.01
N ALA A 34 5.77 3.44 -7.20
CA ALA A 34 6.87 4.00 -7.97
C ALA A 34 7.48 5.24 -7.32
N ILE A 35 6.68 6.07 -6.65
CA ILE A 35 7.16 7.19 -5.83
C ILE A 35 8.06 6.66 -4.70
N LEU A 36 7.58 5.69 -3.93
CA LEU A 36 8.35 5.10 -2.83
C LEU A 36 9.69 4.52 -3.30
N ALA A 37 9.70 3.86 -4.48
CA ALA A 37 10.92 3.32 -5.06
C ALA A 37 11.92 4.41 -5.50
N ALA A 38 11.43 5.61 -5.84
CA ALA A 38 12.24 6.72 -6.32
C ALA A 38 12.54 7.79 -5.26
N MET A 39 11.98 7.69 -4.05
CA MET A 39 11.99 8.77 -3.04
C MET A 39 13.38 9.26 -2.63
N GLU A 40 14.39 8.39 -2.66
CA GLU A 40 15.77 8.71 -2.29
C GLU A 40 16.76 8.38 -3.42
N SER A 41 16.25 8.20 -4.64
CA SER A 41 17.06 7.82 -5.80
C SER A 41 17.37 9.02 -6.68
N GLU A 42 18.65 9.20 -6.99
CA GLU A 42 19.14 10.13 -8.03
C GLU A 42 19.18 9.48 -9.43
N ASP A 43 18.83 8.19 -9.53
CA ASP A 43 18.76 7.49 -10.81
C ASP A 43 17.61 8.02 -11.68
N GLU A 44 17.98 8.71 -12.75
CA GLU A 44 17.11 9.23 -13.81
C GLU A 44 16.15 8.16 -14.37
N ALA A 45 16.57 6.88 -14.44
CA ALA A 45 15.71 5.80 -14.94
C ALA A 45 14.55 5.50 -13.98
N LEU A 46 14.79 5.56 -12.66
CA LEU A 46 13.76 5.38 -11.64
C LEU A 46 12.81 6.57 -11.58
N LEU A 47 13.33 7.78 -11.78
CA LEU A 47 12.52 9.01 -11.87
C LEU A 47 11.62 8.99 -13.12
N ALA A 48 12.15 8.62 -14.29
CA ALA A 48 11.37 8.47 -15.51
C ALA A 48 10.30 7.36 -15.39
N GLN A 49 10.62 6.27 -14.70
CA GLN A 49 9.68 5.18 -14.43
C GLN A 49 8.55 5.63 -13.51
N ARG A 50 8.85 6.38 -12.45
CA ARG A 50 7.85 7.03 -11.58
C ARG A 50 6.93 7.93 -12.39
N ASP A 51 7.49 8.83 -13.19
CA ASP A 51 6.72 9.80 -13.95
C ASP A 51 5.77 9.12 -14.95
N LYS A 52 6.24 8.06 -15.60
CA LYS A 52 5.41 7.24 -16.49
C LYS A 52 4.27 6.53 -15.73
N ALA A 53 4.55 5.97 -14.56
CA ALA A 53 3.54 5.30 -13.74
C ALA A 53 2.47 6.28 -13.22
N CYS A 54 2.89 7.51 -12.88
CA CYS A 54 2.00 8.55 -12.35
C CYS A 54 1.25 9.33 -13.43
N ALA A 55 1.69 9.30 -14.69
CA ALA A 55 0.99 9.94 -15.81
C ALA A 55 -0.44 9.40 -16.02
N ALA A 56 -0.69 8.15 -15.64
CA ALA A 56 -2.01 7.51 -15.76
C ALA A 56 -3.02 7.90 -14.66
N VAL A 57 -2.56 8.62 -13.63
CA VAL A 57 -3.38 9.02 -12.46
C VAL A 57 -3.78 10.51 -12.53
N ARG A 58 -3.13 11.28 -13.42
CA ARG A 58 -3.34 12.72 -13.58
C ARG A 58 -4.57 13.04 -14.43
#